data_AF-A0AAN7AQT4-F1
#
_entry.id   AF-A0AAN7AQT4-F1
#
_cell.length_a   1.000
_cell.length_b   1.000
_cell.length_c   1.000
_cell.angle_alpha   90.00
_cell.angle_beta   90.00
_cell.angle_gamma   90.00
#
_symmetry.space_group_name_H-M   'P 1'
#
loop_
_entity.id
_entity.type
_entity.pdbx_description
1 polymer ?
#
loop_
_entity_poly.entity_id
_entity_poly.type
_entity_poly.pdbx_seq_one_letter_code
_entity_poly.pdbx_strand_id
1 'polypeptide(L)' 'MVNVRPDVLVVPSSLPPFAKVVESVLVINPGYLSKRRGAGTYAKMTVYPPDLSKQEQTGGMLAHRIFERARVEITRI' A
#
# COMPACT_ATOMS: atom_id res chain seq x y z
N MET A 1 -9.56 13.10 -12.70
CA MET A 1 -8.63 12.11 -13.27
C MET A 1 -7.37 12.15 -12.41
N VAL A 2 -6.78 11.00 -12.06
CA VAL A 2 -5.52 10.98 -11.30
C VAL A 2 -4.39 11.22 -12.30
N ASN A 3 -3.71 12.36 -12.18
CA ASN A 3 -2.73 12.80 -13.18
C ASN A 3 -1.28 12.35 -12.87
N VAL A 4 -1.13 11.54 -11.82
CA VAL A 4 0.15 11.01 -11.35
C VAL A 4 -0.03 9.55 -10.95
N ARG A 5 1.01 8.74 -11.11
CA ARG A 5 1.01 7.37 -10.57
C ARG A 5 1.10 7.45 -9.04
N PRO A 6 0.15 6.88 -8.28
CA PRO A 6 0.20 6.91 -6.82
C PRO A 6 1.29 5.99 -6.29
N ASP A 7 1.80 6.27 -5.09
CA ASP A 7 2.68 5.32 -4.38
C ASP A 7 1.89 4.15 -3.76
N VAL A 8 0.65 4.42 -3.35
CA VAL A 8 -0.28 3.45 -2.75
C VAL A 8 -1.66 3.65 -3.38
N LEU A 9 -2.26 2.56 -3.85
CA LEU A 9 -3.59 2.55 -4.45
C LEU A 9 -4.51 1.63 -3.62
N VAL A 10 -5.45 2.22 -2.89
CA VAL A 10 -6.46 1.48 -2.13
C VAL A 10 -7.72 1.34 -2.97
N VAL A 11 -8.07 0.11 -3.32
CA VAL A 11 -9.25 -0.22 -4.15
C VAL A 11 -10.07 -1.28 -3.42
N PRO A 12 -11.05 -0.85 -2.59
CA PRO A 12 -11.98 -1.76 -1.94
C PRO A 12 -12.82 -2.49 -2.99
N SER A 13 -13.02 -3.80 -2.81
CA SER A 13 -13.89 -4.60 -3.68
C SER A 13 -14.44 -5.84 -2.96
N SER A 14 -15.36 -6.55 -3.62
CA SER A 14 -15.86 -7.85 -3.17
C SER A 14 -14.94 -9.04 -3.50
N LEU A 15 -13.82 -8.80 -4.19
CA LEU A 15 -12.82 -9.83 -4.49
C LEU A 15 -12.06 -10.21 -3.20
N PRO A 16 -11.38 -11.38 -3.18
CA PRO A 16 -10.52 -11.74 -2.06
C PRO A 16 -9.55 -10.59 -1.69
N PRO A 17 -9.41 -10.26 -0.40
CA PRO A 17 -8.48 -9.22 0.05
C PRO A 17 -7.05 -9.50 -0.41
N PHE A 18 -6.31 -8.46 -0.79
CA PHE A 18 -4.91 -8.60 -1.20
C PHE A 18 -4.10 -7.32 -0.98
N ALA A 19 -2.78 -7.47 -0.91
CA ALA A 19 -1.81 -6.41 -1.05
C ALA A 19 -0.74 -6.88 -2.05
N LYS A 20 -0.50 -6.11 -3.12
CA LYS A 20 0.44 -6.48 -4.18
C LYS A 20 1.17 -5.26 -4.71
N VAL A 21 2.40 -5.46 -5.18
CA VAL A 21 3.15 -4.42 -5.90
C VAL A 21 2.88 -4.58 -7.39
N VAL A 22 2.38 -3.54 -8.03
CA VAL A 22 2.11 -3.48 -9.48
C VAL A 22 2.74 -2.20 -10.01
N GLU A 23 3.70 -2.29 -10.93
CA GLU A 23 4.37 -1.13 -11.51
C GLU A 23 4.88 -0.09 -10.49
N SER A 24 5.53 -0.57 -9.42
CA SER A 24 6.02 0.26 -8.30
C SER A 24 4.92 0.95 -7.47
N VAL A 25 3.66 0.52 -7.61
CA VAL A 25 2.53 0.96 -6.77
C VAL A 25 2.15 -0.15 -5.80
N LEU A 26 2.00 0.18 -4.53
CA LEU A 26 1.42 -0.75 -3.55
C LEU A 26 -0.10 -0.73 -3.67
N VAL A 27 -0.68 -1.77 -4.26
CA VAL A 27 -2.14 -1.90 -4.48
C VAL A 27 -2.76 -2.73 -3.37
N ILE A 28 -3.79 -2.19 -2.72
CA ILE A 28 -4.43 -2.80 -1.55
C ILE A 28 -5.94 -2.93 -1.78
N ASN A 29 -6.44 -4.15 -1.69
CA ASN A 29 -7.86 -4.44 -1.47
C ASN A 29 -8.04 -4.93 -0.02
N PRO A 30 -8.58 -4.10 0.90
CA PRO A 30 -8.79 -4.51 2.29
C PRO A 30 -9.95 -5.52 2.46
N GLY A 31 -10.79 -5.69 1.44
CA GLY A 31 -12.09 -6.34 1.57
C GLY A 31 -13.10 -5.48 2.35
N TYR A 32 -14.27 -6.05 2.61
CA TYR A 32 -15.29 -5.41 3.46
C TYR A 32 -14.96 -5.58 4.93
N LEU A 33 -15.20 -4.54 5.73
CA LEU A 33 -15.06 -4.56 7.18
C LEU A 33 -16.09 -5.49 7.86
N SER A 34 -17.29 -5.53 7.30
CA SER A 34 -18.39 -6.40 7.75
C SER A 34 -18.97 -7.14 6.56
N LYS A 35 -19.24 -8.44 6.74
CA LYS A 35 -19.89 -9.30 5.74
C LYS A 35 -21.29 -9.63 6.22
N ARG A 36 -22.19 -9.97 5.29
CA ARG A 36 -23.59 -10.37 5.59
C ARG A 36 -23.71 -11.42 6.69
N ARG A 37 -22.72 -12.31 6.83
CA ARG A 37 -22.69 -13.38 7.84
C ARG A 37 -21.37 -13.42 8.63
N GLY A 38 -20.87 -12.26 9.08
CA GLY A 38 -19.81 -12.21 10.09
C GLY A 38 -18.75 -11.14 9.86
N ALA A 39 -17.68 -11.22 10.65
CA ALA A 39 -16.56 -10.29 10.60
C ALA A 39 -15.86 -10.32 9.24
N GLY A 40 -15.53 -9.12 8.76
CA GLY A 40 -14.74 -8.89 7.58
C GLY A 40 -13.27 -8.68 7.91
N THR A 41 -12.59 -7.88 7.10
CA THR A 41 -11.16 -7.58 7.23
C THR A 41 -10.88 -6.09 7.06
N TYR A 42 -9.74 -5.64 7.59
CA TYR A 42 -9.16 -4.33 7.32
C TYR A 42 -7.69 -4.50 6.92
N ALA A 43 -7.12 -3.47 6.30
CA ALA A 43 -5.69 -3.42 6.01
C ALA A 43 -4.99 -2.50 7.01
N LYS A 44 -3.89 -2.96 7.59
CA LYS A 44 -2.94 -2.16 8.38
C LYS A 44 -1.68 -2.00 7.57
N MET A 45 -1.33 -0.75 7.23
CA MET A 45 -0.11 -0.42 6.51
C MET A 45 0.86 0.30 7.45
N THR A 46 2.08 -0.21 7.57
CA THR A 46 3.20 0.44 8.24
C THR A 46 4.21 0.87 7.19
N VAL A 47 4.57 2.15 7.17
CA VAL A 47 5.59 2.69 6.25
C VAL A 47 6.84 3.00 7.06
N TYR A 48 7.96 2.38 6.70
CA TYR A 48 9.27 2.60 7.32
C TYR A 48 9.94 3.85 6.73
N PRO A 49 10.84 4.52 7.46
CA PRO A 49 11.57 5.68 6.96
C PRO A 49 12.40 5.34 5.71
N PRO A 50 12.66 6.32 4.82
CA PRO A 50 13.55 6.11 3.67
C PRO A 50 15.00 5.92 4.12
N ASP A 51 15.76 5.08 3.40
CA ASP A 51 17.20 4.94 3.57
C ASP A 51 17.93 6.06 2.81
N LEU A 52 18.35 7.11 3.53
CA LEU A 52 19.02 8.28 2.95
C LEU A 52 20.48 8.02 2.58
N SER A 53 21.10 6.97 3.14
CA SER A 53 22.54 6.70 3.00
C SER A 53 22.98 6.44 1.55
N LYS A 54 22.07 5.95 0.69
CA LYS A 54 22.37 5.59 -0.70
C LYS A 54 22.08 6.68 -1.72
N GLN A 55 21.37 7.75 -1.35
CA GLN A 55 20.76 8.66 -2.32
C GLN A 55 21.07 10.15 -2.13
N GLU A 56 21.72 10.54 -1.02
CA GLU A 56 22.14 11.93 -0.77
C GLU A 56 23.18 12.45 -1.79
N GLN A 57 23.86 11.58 -2.54
CA GLN A 57 24.95 11.97 -3.44
C GLN A 57 24.53 12.77 -4.68
N THR A 58 23.23 12.92 -4.98
CA THR A 58 22.77 13.51 -6.26
C THR A 58 22.02 14.83 -6.17
N GLY A 59 21.73 15.37 -4.97
CA GLY A 59 21.10 16.69 -4.80
C GLY A 59 19.73 16.89 -5.49
N GLY A 60 19.12 15.80 -5.98
CA GLY A 60 17.89 15.82 -6.77
C GLY A 60 16.66 15.32 -6.03
N MET A 61 15.52 15.27 -6.72
CA MET A 61 14.28 14.69 -6.18
C MET A 61 14.44 13.19 -5.90
N LEU A 62 14.04 12.76 -4.70
CA LEU A 62 14.10 11.38 -4.26
C LEU A 62 12.77 10.68 -4.49
N ALA A 63 12.79 9.56 -5.22
CA ALA A 63 11.60 8.72 -5.38
C ALA A 63 11.21 8.11 -4.03
N HIS A 64 9.92 8.16 -3.67
CA HIS A 64 9.45 7.71 -2.35
C HIS A 64 9.64 6.20 -2.11
N ARG A 65 9.54 5.38 -3.17
CA ARG A 65 9.69 3.91 -3.15
C ARG A 65 8.93 3.21 -2.01
N ILE A 66 7.69 3.64 -1.76
CA ILE A 66 6.87 3.12 -0.65
C ILE A 66 6.74 1.59 -0.72
N PHE A 67 6.61 1.02 -1.92
CA PHE A 67 6.51 -0.43 -2.14
C PHE A 67 7.71 -1.24 -1.64
N GLU A 68 8.89 -0.63 -1.44
CA GLU A 68 10.09 -1.30 -0.89
C GLU A 68 10.17 -1.22 0.64
N ARG A 69 9.43 -0.27 1.25
CA ARG A 69 9.53 0.08 2.66
C ARG A 69 8.19 0.15 3.36
N ALA A 70 7.17 -0.54 2.85
CA ALA A 70 5.86 -0.65 3.46
C ALA A 70 5.54 -2.11 3.75
N ARG A 71 5.02 -2.38 4.95
CA ARG A 71 4.44 -3.66 5.34
C ARG A 71 2.93 -3.50 5.40
N VAL A 72 2.21 -4.37 4.69
CA VAL A 72 0.74 -4.40 4.71
C VAL A 72 0.28 -5.73 5.32
N GLU A 73 -0.59 -5.63 6.31
CA GLU A 73 -1.25 -6.76 6.95
C GLU A 73 -2.74 -6.68 6.66
N ILE A 74 -3.34 -7.78 6.24
CA ILE A 74 -4.79 -7.90 6.13
C ILE A 74 -5.28 -8.69 7.32
N THR A 75 -6.05 -8.04 8.18
CA THR A 75 -6.41 -8.56 9.50
C THR A 75 -7.92 -8.69 9.62
N ARG A 76 -8.40 -9.79 10.19
CA ARG A 76 -9.81 -9.97 10.54
C ARG A 76 -10.17 -9.06 11.72
N ILE A 77 -11.32 -8.38 11.64
CA ILE A 77 -11.84 -7.60 12.76
C ILE A 77 -12.41 -8.49 13.86
#